data_AF-A0A7S2CCM4-F1
#
_entry.id   AF-A0A7S2CCM4-F1
#
_cell.length_a   1.000
_cell.length_b   1.000
_cell.length_c   1.000
_cell.angle_alpha   90.00
_cell.angle_beta   90.00
_cell.angle_gamma   90.00
#
_symmetry.space_group_name_H-M   'P 1'
#
loop_
_entity.id
_entity.type
_entity.pdbx_description
1 polymer ?
#
loop_
_entity_poly.entity_id
_entity_poly.type
_entity_poly.pdbx_seq_one_letter_code
_entity_poly.pdbx_strand_id
1 'polypeptide(L)'
;DELFQKACCGKTNYDDCGTYGTDDGWYNSSWKCPINDYSDKPFQTVGEYVAEAGCDEPSAWSDWDLKDAVFYCTDVPDCTITCGGPNKDIIRTTTEQCGCMLEWLIHAVWVKFSLAAVIYILMNVSRMLFTRACCKVFWEHLSPKVFTYTATCDEKGRVLAPEKADQFHHFTGEDGALKSELDRTLARYVEAAKWEVLFAALLNVPWIVFLSLVDHTLTYDPNAQS
;
A
#
# COMPACT_ATOMS: atom_id res chain seq x y z
N ASP A 1 26.08 34.74 36.05
CA ASP A 1 26.76 36.04 35.98
C ASP A 1 25.80 37.12 36.47
N GLU A 2 26.18 37.83 37.53
CA GLU A 2 25.37 38.83 38.21
C GLU A 2 25.04 40.02 37.28
N LEU A 3 25.94 40.33 36.35
CA LEU A 3 25.77 41.42 35.37
C LEU A 3 24.75 41.07 34.29
N PHE A 4 24.75 39.83 33.80
CA PHE A 4 23.76 39.33 32.83
C PHE A 4 22.37 39.25 33.45
N GLN A 5 22.27 38.74 34.68
CA GLN A 5 21.01 38.69 35.42
C GLN A 5 20.47 40.11 35.69
N LYS A 6 21.33 41.09 35.99
CA LYS A 6 20.91 42.50 36.09
C LYS A 6 20.46 43.09 34.76
N ALA A 7 21.14 42.78 33.66
CA ALA A 7 20.78 43.30 32.34
C ALA A 7 19.48 42.71 31.79
N CYS A 8 19.18 41.45 32.12
CA CYS A 8 18.00 40.70 31.67
C CYS A 8 16.88 40.59 32.73
N CYS A 9 17.04 41.26 33.87
CA CYS A 9 16.04 41.32 34.94
C CYS A 9 14.68 41.83 34.42
N GLY A 10 13.60 41.14 34.80
CA GLY A 10 12.23 41.45 34.39
C GLY A 10 11.82 40.90 33.01
N LYS A 11 12.68 40.07 32.38
CA LYS A 11 12.32 39.27 31.21
C LYS A 11 11.99 37.84 31.64
N THR A 12 11.21 37.14 30.82
CA THR A 12 10.77 35.76 31.05
C THR A 12 11.96 34.85 31.44
N ASN A 13 11.84 34.14 32.56
CA ASN A 13 12.87 33.30 33.22
C ASN A 13 13.94 34.06 34.03
N TYR A 14 13.87 35.39 34.13
CA TYR A 14 14.74 36.24 34.96
C TYR A 14 13.89 37.18 35.83
N ASP A 15 12.93 36.60 36.55
CA ASP A 15 11.91 37.33 37.31
C ASP A 15 12.39 37.79 38.70
N ASP A 16 13.49 37.21 39.20
CA ASP A 16 14.02 37.50 40.53
C ASP A 16 15.09 38.59 40.49
N CYS A 17 14.66 39.84 40.61
CA CYS A 17 15.53 41.01 40.69
C CYS A 17 15.85 41.41 42.15
N GLY A 18 15.62 40.50 43.10
CA GLY A 18 15.33 40.73 44.52
C GLY A 18 16.32 41.51 45.39
N THR A 19 17.42 42.04 44.86
CA THR A 19 18.35 42.92 45.61
C THR A 19 19.03 44.00 44.76
N TYR A 20 18.71 44.10 43.46
CA TYR A 20 19.38 45.05 42.56
C TYR A 20 18.53 46.29 42.28
N GLY A 21 18.19 47.00 43.35
CA GLY A 21 17.93 48.45 43.35
C GLY A 21 16.55 48.90 42.85
N THR A 22 15.56 48.91 43.74
CA THR A 22 14.39 49.79 43.60
C THR A 22 14.67 51.24 44.02
N ASP A 23 15.84 51.54 44.57
CA ASP A 23 16.00 52.75 45.38
C ASP A 23 16.87 53.86 44.78
N ASP A 24 17.59 53.64 43.67
CA ASP A 24 18.40 54.71 43.05
C ASP A 24 18.30 54.69 41.53
N GLY A 25 17.29 55.34 40.97
CA GLY A 25 17.27 56.07 39.68
C GLY A 25 18.22 55.71 38.51
N TRP A 26 18.64 54.47 38.34
CA TRP A 26 19.62 54.03 37.34
C TRP A 26 18.96 53.32 36.17
N TYR A 27 18.16 54.06 35.40
CA TYR A 27 17.91 53.76 33.98
C TYR A 27 19.10 54.17 33.10
N ASN A 28 20.32 53.97 33.57
CA ASN A 28 21.54 54.26 32.82
C ASN A 28 22.44 53.03 32.70
N SER A 29 21.84 51.87 32.48
CA SER A 29 22.56 50.69 32.04
C SER A 29 22.80 50.79 30.54
N SER A 30 24.01 51.17 30.14
CA SER A 30 24.54 50.93 28.79
C SER A 30 24.48 49.44 28.37
N TRP A 31 24.14 48.57 29.31
CA TRP A 31 23.95 47.14 29.18
C TRP A 31 22.55 46.83 28.65
N LYS A 32 22.48 46.35 27.42
CA LYS A 32 21.26 45.75 26.85
C LYS A 32 21.29 44.25 27.15
N CYS A 33 20.17 43.70 27.61
CA CYS A 33 20.00 42.24 27.61
C CYS A 33 20.20 41.74 26.18
N PRO A 34 21.11 40.79 25.93
CA PRO A 34 21.25 40.20 24.61
C PRO A 34 20.00 39.33 24.38
N ILE A 35 19.17 39.78 23.45
CA ILE A 35 17.94 39.11 23.02
C ILE A 35 18.27 38.33 21.76
N ASN A 36 17.73 37.12 21.66
CA ASN A 36 17.74 36.39 20.41
C ASN A 36 16.69 37.01 19.47
N ASP A 37 17.15 37.63 18.39
CA ASP A 37 16.30 38.33 17.41
C ASP A 37 15.20 37.43 16.79
N TYR A 38 15.34 36.10 16.82
CA TYR A 38 14.35 35.16 16.28
C TYR A 38 13.23 34.80 17.26
N SER A 39 13.52 34.75 18.56
CA SER A 39 12.55 34.31 19.57
C SER A 39 12.03 35.44 20.45
N ASP A 40 12.64 36.63 20.35
CA ASP A 40 12.40 37.80 21.21
C ASP A 40 12.54 37.49 22.72
N LYS A 41 13.34 36.45 23.02
CA LYS A 41 13.68 36.00 24.38
C LYS A 41 15.17 36.23 24.66
N PRO A 42 15.57 36.48 25.93
CA PRO A 42 16.97 36.50 26.32
C PRO A 42 17.67 35.20 25.92
N PHE A 43 18.96 35.27 25.58
CA PHE A 43 19.76 34.06 25.44
C PHE A 43 19.74 33.27 26.75
N GLN A 44 19.34 32.01 26.67
CA GLN A 44 19.34 31.09 27.80
C GLN A 44 20.71 30.44 27.96
N THR A 45 20.90 29.76 29.09
CA THR A 45 22.09 28.93 29.30
C THR A 45 22.13 27.79 28.28
N VAL A 46 23.32 27.31 27.92
CA VAL A 46 23.46 26.23 26.94
C VAL A 46 22.79 24.96 27.48
N GLY A 47 22.85 24.72 28.80
CA GLY A 47 22.12 23.63 29.45
C GLY A 47 20.60 23.67 29.24
N GLU A 48 19.97 24.85 29.25
CA GLU A 48 18.53 24.98 28.98
C GLU A 48 18.15 24.63 27.54
N TYR A 49 18.98 25.01 26.55
CA TYR A 49 18.76 24.63 25.15
C TYR A 49 18.90 23.12 24.92
N VAL A 50 19.81 22.47 25.64
CA VAL A 50 20.00 21.01 25.56
C VAL A 50 18.86 20.25 26.27
N ALA A 51 18.24 20.87 27.27
CA ALA A 51 17.08 20.33 27.99
C ALA A 51 15.73 20.61 27.29
N GLU A 52 15.71 21.28 26.13
CA GLU A 52 14.49 21.41 25.34
C GLU A 52 14.06 20.05 24.78
N ALA A 53 12.76 19.77 24.80
CA ALA A 53 12.17 18.48 24.39
C ALA A 53 12.45 18.06 22.93
N GLY A 54 13.07 18.93 22.12
CA GLY A 54 13.58 18.59 20.79
C GLY A 54 14.93 17.86 20.80
N CYS A 55 15.63 17.84 21.93
CA CYS A 55 16.93 17.18 22.13
C CYS A 55 16.84 15.94 23.04
N ASP A 56 15.65 15.59 23.55
CA ASP A 56 15.37 14.36 24.30
C ASP A 56 15.32 13.14 23.38
N GLU A 57 16.45 12.77 22.78
CA GLU A 57 16.61 11.41 22.23
C GLU A 57 16.93 10.46 23.39
N PRO A 58 16.17 9.36 23.60
CA PRO A 58 16.39 8.40 24.67
C PRO A 58 17.62 7.57 24.33
N SER A 59 18.80 8.14 24.54
CA SER A 59 20.05 7.49 24.22
C SER A 59 20.88 7.35 25.49
N ALA A 60 21.43 6.15 25.66
CA ALA A 60 22.17 5.65 26.82
C ALA A 60 23.53 6.35 27.06
N TRP A 61 23.56 7.68 26.96
CA TRP A 61 24.77 8.50 27.08
C TRP A 61 24.65 9.38 28.33
N SER A 62 24.76 8.76 29.51
CA SER A 62 24.84 9.47 30.79
C SER A 62 26.11 10.29 31.00
N ASP A 63 26.97 10.42 29.97
CA ASP A 63 28.29 11.05 30.05
C ASP A 63 28.33 12.49 29.50
N TRP A 64 27.22 13.00 28.95
CA TRP A 64 27.16 14.38 28.44
C TRP A 64 26.47 15.31 29.44
N ASP A 65 27.01 15.42 30.65
CA ASP A 65 26.66 16.48 31.59
C ASP A 65 27.39 17.76 31.16
N LEU A 66 26.76 18.55 30.29
CA LEU A 66 27.32 19.80 29.81
C LEU A 66 27.20 20.84 30.92
N LYS A 67 28.23 20.97 31.76
CA LYS A 67 28.26 21.98 32.81
C LYS A 67 28.27 23.38 32.19
N ASP A 68 27.31 24.21 32.59
CA ASP A 68 27.28 25.62 32.22
C ASP A 68 28.55 26.31 32.75
N ALA A 69 29.50 26.54 31.85
CA ALA A 69 30.73 27.28 32.13
C ALA A 69 30.76 28.52 31.24
N VAL A 70 30.95 29.70 31.85
CA VAL A 70 31.25 30.93 31.12
C VAL A 70 32.69 30.81 30.62
N PHE A 71 32.86 30.49 29.35
CA PHE A 71 34.18 30.41 28.73
C PHE A 71 34.66 31.83 28.39
N TYR A 72 35.82 32.24 28.90
CA TYR A 72 36.51 33.43 28.38
C TYR A 72 36.96 33.11 26.95
N CYS A 73 36.51 33.90 25.95
CA CYS A 73 36.83 33.66 24.54
C CYS A 73 38.35 33.65 24.24
N THR A 74 39.18 34.15 25.15
CA THR A 74 40.65 34.11 25.07
C THR A 74 41.29 32.86 25.66
N ASP A 75 40.55 32.11 26.49
CA ASP A 75 41.00 30.88 27.17
C ASP A 75 40.43 29.62 26.53
N VAL A 76 39.54 29.75 25.54
CA VAL A 76 39.10 28.64 24.70
C VAL A 76 40.23 28.36 23.71
N PRO A 77 41.00 27.26 23.86
CA PRO A 77 41.96 26.88 22.84
C PRO A 77 41.21 26.73 21.52
N ASP A 78 41.83 27.12 20.39
CA ASP A 78 41.25 26.86 19.07
C ASP A 78 40.86 25.38 18.99
N CYS A 79 39.56 25.11 19.10
CA CYS A 79 39.01 23.79 18.88
C CYS A 79 39.17 23.54 17.39
N THR A 80 40.32 22.98 17.02
CA THR A 80 40.46 22.25 15.76
C THR A 80 39.58 21.02 15.92
N ILE A 81 38.28 21.20 15.67
CA ILE A 81 37.35 20.10 15.49
C ILE A 81 37.81 19.40 14.22
N THR A 82 38.75 18.49 14.37
CA THR A 82 39.04 17.47 13.37
C THR A 82 37.83 16.55 13.38
N CYS A 83 36.79 16.94 12.66
CA CYS A 83 35.71 16.04 12.30
C CYS A 83 36.39 14.83 11.66
N GLY A 84 36.41 13.68 12.35
CA GLY A 84 37.11 12.45 11.94
C GLY A 84 36.54 11.79 10.68
N GLY A 85 35.81 12.55 9.86
CA GLY A 85 34.88 12.06 8.87
C GLY A 85 33.66 11.40 9.52
N PRO A 86 32.64 11.09 8.72
CA PRO A 86 31.52 10.31 9.22
C PRO A 86 31.98 8.88 9.55
N ASN A 87 31.42 8.32 10.62
CA ASN A 87 31.70 6.94 11.03
C ASN A 87 31.21 5.98 9.93
N LYS A 88 32.17 5.38 9.21
CA LYS A 88 31.91 4.50 8.06
C LYS A 88 31.11 3.26 8.44
N ASP A 89 31.27 2.76 9.67
CA ASP A 89 30.56 1.57 10.13
C ASP A 89 29.07 1.88 10.35
N ILE A 90 28.75 3.03 10.96
CA ILE A 90 27.36 3.47 11.14
C ILE A 90 26.70 3.69 9.78
N ILE A 91 27.35 4.43 8.87
CA ILE A 91 26.80 4.65 7.53
C ILE A 91 26.56 3.33 6.81
N ARG A 92 27.50 2.38 6.89
CA ARG A 92 27.35 1.06 6.26
C ARG A 92 26.15 0.32 6.82
N THR A 93 26.05 0.19 8.15
CA THR A 93 24.94 -0.54 8.79
C THR A 93 23.59 0.09 8.47
N THR A 94 23.47 1.42 8.54
CA THR A 94 22.22 2.10 8.19
C THR A 94 21.88 1.95 6.70
N THR A 95 22.88 2.01 5.82
CA THR A 95 22.67 1.81 4.37
C THR A 95 22.21 0.39 4.07
N GLU A 96 22.79 -0.62 4.73
CA GLU A 96 22.38 -2.03 4.61
C GLU A 96 20.93 -2.23 5.07
N GLN A 97 20.55 -1.67 6.23
CA GLN A 97 19.17 -1.73 6.73
C GLN A 97 18.18 -1.05 5.78
N CYS A 98 18.51 0.14 5.27
CA CYS A 98 17.71 0.83 4.27
C CYS A 98 17.57 0.01 2.98
N GLY A 99 18.64 -0.66 2.55
CA GLY A 99 18.63 -1.56 1.40
C GLY A 99 17.66 -2.73 1.59
N CYS A 100 17.71 -3.40 2.73
CA CYS A 100 16.79 -4.49 3.06
C CYS A 100 15.33 -4.04 3.10
N MET A 101 15.05 -2.86 3.67
CA MET A 101 13.70 -2.32 3.72
C MET A 101 13.16 -1.98 2.32
N LEU A 102 14.01 -1.39 1.47
CA LEU A 102 13.65 -1.06 0.09
C LEU A 102 13.43 -2.33 -0.75
N GLU A 103 14.28 -3.35 -0.61
CA GLU A 103 14.10 -4.65 -1.25
C GLU A 103 12.77 -5.29 -0.83
N TRP A 104 12.48 -5.31 0.47
CA TRP A 104 11.22 -5.83 1.00
C TRP A 104 10.02 -5.08 0.42
N LEU A 105 10.08 -3.74 0.37
CA LEU A 105 9.00 -2.92 -0.17
C LEU A 105 8.75 -3.23 -1.65
N ILE A 106 9.82 -3.32 -2.45
CA ILE A 106 9.72 -3.64 -3.88
C ILE A 106 9.10 -5.02 -4.07
N HIS A 107 9.56 -6.03 -3.33
CA HIS A 107 9.00 -7.38 -3.41
C HIS A 107 7.53 -7.39 -2.98
N ALA A 108 7.16 -6.72 -1.89
CA ALA A 108 5.78 -6.66 -1.43
C ALA A 108 4.86 -6.00 -2.47
N VAL A 109 5.29 -4.89 -3.07
CA VAL A 109 4.53 -4.20 -4.12
C VAL A 109 4.40 -5.07 -5.37
N TRP A 110 5.48 -5.71 -5.80
CA TRP A 110 5.48 -6.58 -6.96
C TRP A 110 4.55 -7.79 -6.80
N VAL A 111 4.60 -8.47 -5.66
CA VAL A 111 3.71 -9.59 -5.35
C VAL A 111 2.25 -9.15 -5.30
N LYS A 112 1.95 -7.99 -4.69
CA LYS A 112 0.60 -7.43 -4.67
C LYS A 112 0.08 -7.14 -6.09
N PHE A 113 0.90 -6.48 -6.91
CA PHE A 113 0.51 -6.11 -8.26
C PHE A 113 0.30 -7.35 -9.15
N SER A 114 1.23 -8.30 -9.11
CA SER A 114 1.14 -9.55 -9.87
C SER A 114 -0.09 -10.37 -9.47
N LEU A 115 -0.38 -10.51 -8.17
CA LEU A 115 -1.58 -11.18 -7.70
C LEU A 115 -2.85 -10.48 -8.18
N ALA A 116 -2.92 -9.15 -8.06
CA ALA A 116 -4.05 -8.36 -8.53
C ALA A 116 -4.26 -8.52 -10.05
N ALA A 117 -3.19 -8.53 -10.84
CA ALA A 117 -3.24 -8.75 -12.28
C ALA A 117 -3.76 -10.15 -12.64
N VAL A 118 -3.30 -11.20 -11.95
CA VAL A 118 -3.77 -12.57 -12.15
C VAL A 118 -5.25 -12.70 -11.81
N ILE A 119 -5.69 -12.17 -10.66
CA ILE A 119 -7.10 -12.18 -10.26
C ILE A 119 -7.94 -11.44 -11.30
N TYR A 120 -7.50 -10.26 -11.75
CA TYR A 120 -8.20 -9.48 -12.77
C TYR A 120 -8.38 -10.27 -14.08
N ILE A 121 -7.32 -10.94 -14.56
CA ILE A 121 -7.39 -11.75 -15.78
C ILE A 121 -8.37 -12.90 -15.59
N LEU A 122 -8.26 -13.66 -14.50
CA LEU A 122 -9.14 -14.80 -14.21
C LEU A 122 -10.61 -14.36 -14.10
N MET A 123 -10.89 -13.22 -13.45
CA MET A 123 -12.24 -12.69 -13.31
C MET A 123 -12.83 -12.27 -14.66
N ASN A 124 -12.02 -11.70 -15.56
CA ASN A 124 -12.46 -11.34 -16.91
C ASN A 124 -12.70 -12.58 -17.78
N VAL A 125 -11.84 -13.60 -17.71
CA VAL A 125 -12.04 -14.88 -18.40
C VAL A 125 -13.31 -15.56 -17.88
N SER A 126 -13.48 -15.63 -16.56
CA SER A 126 -14.69 -16.16 -15.92
C SER A 126 -15.94 -15.44 -16.42
N ARG A 127 -15.95 -14.09 -16.43
CA ARG A 127 -17.07 -13.30 -16.96
C ARG A 127 -17.38 -13.64 -18.41
N MET A 128 -16.37 -13.73 -19.27
CA MET A 128 -16.57 -14.06 -20.68
C MET A 128 -17.16 -15.47 -20.87
N LEU A 129 -16.61 -16.46 -20.17
CA LEU A 129 -17.10 -17.84 -20.22
C LEU A 129 -18.52 -17.94 -19.66
N PHE A 130 -18.78 -17.31 -18.52
CA PHE A 130 -20.08 -17.30 -17.87
C PHE A 130 -21.15 -16.67 -18.76
N THR A 131 -20.92 -15.47 -19.30
CA THR A 131 -21.89 -14.81 -20.20
C THR A 131 -22.15 -15.65 -21.45
N ARG A 132 -21.11 -16.23 -22.07
CA ARG A 132 -21.28 -17.12 -23.23
C ARG A 132 -22.11 -18.34 -22.85
N ALA A 133 -21.79 -19.00 -21.76
CA ALA A 133 -22.49 -20.19 -21.31
C ALA A 133 -23.95 -19.88 -20.92
N CYS A 134 -24.22 -18.74 -20.28
CA CYS A 134 -25.58 -18.27 -20.03
C CYS A 134 -26.36 -18.06 -21.33
N CYS A 135 -25.77 -17.42 -22.35
CA CYS A 135 -26.43 -17.29 -23.65
C CYS A 135 -26.77 -18.64 -24.27
N LYS A 136 -25.89 -19.65 -24.09
CA LYS A 136 -26.14 -21.03 -24.57
C LYS A 136 -27.25 -21.72 -23.77
N VAL A 137 -27.33 -21.52 -22.46
CA VAL A 137 -28.36 -22.12 -21.61
C VAL A 137 -29.73 -21.46 -21.86
N PHE A 138 -29.75 -20.14 -21.98
CA PHE A 138 -30.96 -19.35 -22.23
C PHE A 138 -31.29 -19.19 -23.73
N TRP A 139 -30.74 -20.04 -24.59
CA TRP A 139 -30.92 -19.95 -26.03
C TRP A 139 -32.40 -19.93 -26.43
N GLU A 140 -33.26 -20.68 -25.73
CA GLU A 140 -34.70 -20.75 -25.99
C GLU A 140 -35.44 -19.42 -25.79
N HIS A 141 -34.90 -18.56 -24.93
CA HIS A 141 -35.47 -17.24 -24.63
C HIS A 141 -34.86 -16.14 -25.50
N LEU A 142 -33.62 -16.33 -25.97
CA LEU A 142 -32.86 -15.36 -26.75
C LEU A 142 -33.08 -15.49 -28.26
N SER A 143 -33.38 -16.70 -28.74
CA SER A 143 -33.61 -16.96 -30.16
C SER A 143 -35.09 -17.20 -30.42
N PRO A 144 -35.66 -16.64 -31.51
CA PRO A 144 -36.88 -17.22 -32.06
C PRO A 144 -36.55 -18.68 -32.37
N LYS A 145 -37.44 -19.61 -32.00
CA LYS A 145 -37.26 -21.08 -32.11
C LYS A 145 -37.27 -21.57 -33.57
N VAL A 146 -36.60 -20.83 -34.44
CA VAL A 146 -36.51 -21.00 -35.88
C VAL A 146 -35.06 -21.33 -36.18
N PHE A 147 -34.84 -22.48 -36.79
CA PHE A 147 -33.52 -22.94 -37.18
C PHE A 147 -33.43 -22.96 -38.70
N THR A 148 -32.35 -22.40 -39.24
CA THR A 148 -32.01 -22.53 -40.66
C THR A 148 -31.11 -23.74 -40.81
N TYR A 149 -31.52 -24.69 -41.65
CA TYR A 149 -30.75 -25.88 -41.98
C TYR A 149 -30.30 -25.83 -43.44
N THR A 150 -29.05 -26.21 -43.69
CA THR A 150 -28.48 -26.31 -45.04
C THR A 150 -28.32 -27.78 -45.40
N ALA A 151 -28.98 -28.21 -46.47
CA ALA A 151 -28.94 -29.57 -47.00
C ALA A 151 -28.37 -29.60 -48.42
N THR A 152 -27.70 -30.69 -48.79
CA THR A 152 -27.33 -30.96 -50.18
C THR A 152 -28.43 -31.79 -50.83
N CYS A 153 -28.86 -31.41 -52.04
CA CYS A 153 -29.91 -32.10 -52.77
C CYS A 153 -29.38 -32.71 -54.07
N ASP A 154 -29.97 -33.84 -54.47
CA ASP A 154 -29.79 -34.47 -55.78
C ASP A 154 -30.44 -33.63 -56.89
N GLU A 155 -30.13 -33.92 -58.16
CA GLU A 155 -30.73 -33.29 -59.36
C GLU A 155 -32.26 -33.40 -59.38
N LYS A 156 -32.82 -34.38 -58.67
CA LYS A 156 -34.28 -34.60 -58.51
C LYS A 156 -34.88 -33.84 -57.31
N GLY A 157 -34.12 -32.97 -56.66
CA GLY A 157 -34.55 -32.18 -55.50
C GLY A 157 -34.70 -32.99 -54.21
N ARG A 158 -34.18 -34.22 -54.16
CA ARG A 158 -34.20 -35.06 -52.96
C ARG A 158 -33.00 -34.74 -52.08
N VAL A 159 -33.21 -34.57 -50.77
CA VAL A 159 -32.13 -34.36 -49.83
C VAL A 159 -31.23 -35.59 -49.80
N LEU A 160 -29.95 -35.42 -50.10
CA LEU A 160 -28.94 -36.47 -50.02
C LEU A 160 -28.56 -36.63 -48.54
N ALA A 161 -28.92 -37.77 -47.94
CA ALA A 161 -28.42 -38.11 -46.62
C ALA A 161 -26.88 -38.24 -46.66
N PRO A 162 -26.15 -37.75 -45.65
CA PRO A 162 -24.70 -37.86 -45.63
C PRO A 162 -24.27 -39.33 -45.64
N GLU A 163 -23.20 -39.65 -46.36
CA GLU A 163 -22.67 -41.01 -46.66
C GLU A 163 -22.39 -41.91 -45.43
N LYS A 164 -22.43 -41.36 -44.20
CA LYS A 164 -22.39 -42.12 -42.93
C LYS A 164 -23.78 -42.53 -42.41
N ALA A 165 -24.79 -42.59 -43.28
CA ALA A 165 -26.18 -42.85 -42.94
C ALA A 165 -26.64 -44.31 -43.14
N ASP A 166 -25.73 -45.29 -43.15
CA ASP A 166 -26.09 -46.72 -43.19
C ASP A 166 -26.90 -47.18 -41.96
N GLN A 167 -26.99 -46.37 -40.90
CA GLN A 167 -27.88 -46.59 -39.74
C GLN A 167 -29.23 -45.87 -39.82
N PHE A 168 -29.50 -45.18 -40.92
CA PHE A 168 -30.58 -44.20 -41.01
C PHE A 168 -31.64 -44.58 -42.05
N HIS A 169 -31.81 -45.88 -42.33
CA HIS A 169 -32.82 -46.39 -43.26
C HIS A 169 -34.30 -46.21 -42.84
N HIS A 170 -34.58 -45.42 -41.79
CA HIS A 170 -35.92 -45.01 -41.35
C HIS A 170 -36.26 -43.55 -41.70
N PHE A 171 -35.63 -42.98 -42.71
CA PHE A 171 -35.86 -41.61 -43.22
C PHE A 171 -37.13 -41.45 -44.10
N THR A 172 -38.25 -42.11 -43.77
CA THR A 172 -39.53 -41.96 -44.49
C THR A 172 -40.61 -41.23 -43.70
N GLY A 173 -40.25 -40.60 -42.58
CA GLY A 173 -41.02 -39.54 -41.93
C GLY A 173 -40.17 -38.28 -41.81
N GLU A 174 -40.18 -37.44 -42.87
CA GLU A 174 -39.19 -36.39 -43.14
C GLU A 174 -38.99 -35.36 -42.00
N ASP A 175 -39.98 -35.12 -41.14
CA ASP A 175 -39.88 -34.14 -40.05
C ASP A 175 -39.30 -34.69 -38.74
N GLY A 176 -39.45 -36.00 -38.48
CA GLY A 176 -39.14 -36.59 -37.17
C GLY A 176 -37.65 -36.80 -36.93
N ALA A 177 -36.93 -37.27 -37.94
CA ALA A 177 -35.51 -37.60 -37.83
C ALA A 177 -34.62 -36.35 -37.74
N LEU A 178 -34.89 -35.32 -38.55
CA LEU A 178 -34.17 -34.05 -38.50
C LEU A 178 -34.35 -33.37 -37.14
N LYS A 179 -35.60 -33.36 -36.63
CA LYS A 179 -35.92 -32.83 -35.32
C LYS A 179 -35.19 -33.58 -34.21
N SER A 180 -35.13 -34.92 -34.28
CA SER A 180 -34.43 -35.72 -33.28
C SER A 180 -32.91 -35.47 -33.25
N GLU A 181 -32.27 -35.24 -34.40
CA GLU A 181 -30.85 -34.94 -34.47
C GLU A 181 -30.55 -33.52 -33.99
N LEU A 182 -31.43 -32.56 -34.32
CA LEU A 182 -31.38 -31.21 -33.80
C LEU A 182 -31.51 -31.19 -32.28
N ASP A 183 -32.53 -31.86 -31.74
CA ASP A 183 -32.77 -31.98 -30.29
C ASP A 183 -31.57 -32.62 -29.59
N ARG A 184 -30.97 -33.67 -30.19
CA ARG A 184 -29.76 -34.32 -29.65
C ARG A 184 -28.56 -33.36 -29.63
N THR A 185 -28.38 -32.59 -30.70
CA THR A 185 -27.26 -31.63 -30.81
C THR A 185 -27.44 -30.48 -29.82
N LEU A 186 -28.65 -29.95 -29.72
CA LEU A 186 -29.02 -28.92 -28.74
C LEU A 186 -28.83 -29.42 -27.31
N ALA A 187 -29.25 -30.65 -27.00
CA ALA A 187 -29.07 -31.24 -25.68
C ALA A 187 -27.59 -31.29 -25.28
N ARG A 188 -26.70 -31.76 -26.18
CA ARG A 188 -25.24 -31.76 -25.95
C ARG A 188 -24.68 -30.35 -25.81
N TYR A 189 -25.16 -29.41 -26.62
CA TYR A 189 -24.73 -28.02 -26.57
C TYR A 189 -25.08 -27.35 -25.23
N VAL A 190 -26.30 -27.58 -24.74
CA VAL A 190 -26.77 -27.10 -23.43
C VAL A 190 -26.06 -27.81 -22.29
N GLU A 191 -25.81 -29.11 -22.39
CA GLU A 191 -25.07 -29.87 -21.39
C GLU A 191 -23.63 -29.36 -21.26
N ALA A 192 -22.93 -29.14 -22.37
CA ALA A 192 -21.61 -28.52 -22.38
C ALA A 192 -21.64 -27.11 -21.75
N ALA A 193 -22.67 -26.32 -22.04
CA ALA A 193 -22.82 -24.99 -21.45
C ALA A 193 -23.00 -25.02 -19.92
N LYS A 194 -23.71 -26.00 -19.37
CA LYS A 194 -23.84 -26.17 -17.91
C LYS A 194 -22.47 -26.41 -17.26
N TRP A 195 -21.62 -27.22 -17.88
CA TRP A 195 -20.25 -27.44 -17.43
C TRP A 195 -19.39 -26.17 -17.55
N GLU A 196 -19.54 -25.39 -18.62
CA GLU A 196 -18.87 -24.09 -18.76
C GLU A 196 -19.26 -23.10 -17.66
N VAL A 197 -20.55 -23.04 -17.27
CA VAL A 197 -21.02 -22.21 -16.13
C VAL A 197 -20.35 -22.65 -14.82
N LEU A 198 -20.36 -23.96 -14.54
CA LEU A 198 -19.76 -24.51 -13.32
C LEU A 198 -18.25 -24.21 -13.29
N PHE A 199 -17.55 -24.43 -14.40
CA PHE A 199 -16.13 -24.13 -14.52
C PHE A 199 -15.83 -22.64 -14.31
N ALA A 200 -16.62 -21.75 -14.90
CA ALA A 200 -16.47 -20.30 -14.73
C ALA A 200 -16.66 -19.87 -13.26
N ALA A 201 -17.59 -20.50 -12.52
CA ALA A 201 -17.76 -20.27 -11.10
C ALA A 201 -16.58 -20.82 -10.28
N LEU A 202 -16.14 -22.05 -10.55
CA LEU A 202 -15.02 -22.70 -9.86
C LEU A 202 -13.70 -21.95 -10.05
N LEU A 203 -13.49 -21.31 -11.20
CA LEU A 203 -12.31 -20.50 -11.48
C LEU A 203 -12.12 -19.33 -10.49
N ASN A 204 -13.19 -18.89 -9.82
CA ASN A 204 -13.11 -17.84 -8.80
C ASN A 204 -12.83 -18.35 -7.39
N VAL A 205 -13.04 -19.64 -7.12
CA VAL A 205 -12.91 -20.21 -5.77
C VAL A 205 -11.48 -20.07 -5.21
N PRO A 206 -10.39 -20.36 -5.95
CA PRO A 206 -9.05 -20.35 -5.36
C PRO A 206 -8.65 -18.99 -4.77
N TRP A 207 -8.92 -17.89 -5.49
CA TRP A 207 -8.53 -16.57 -5.02
C TRP A 207 -9.47 -16.04 -3.92
N ILE A 208 -10.76 -16.40 -3.95
CA ILE A 208 -11.69 -16.09 -2.85
C ILE A 208 -11.23 -16.77 -1.55
N VAL A 209 -10.89 -18.07 -1.63
CA VAL A 209 -10.38 -18.82 -0.48
C VAL A 209 -9.06 -18.21 0.01
N PHE A 210 -8.13 -17.92 -0.90
CA PHE A 210 -6.88 -17.27 -0.55
C PHE A 210 -7.10 -15.94 0.20
N LEU A 211 -7.96 -15.06 -0.33
CA LEU A 211 -8.28 -13.79 0.33
C LEU A 211 -8.93 -14.00 1.71
N SER A 212 -9.81 -15.00 1.86
CA SER A 212 -10.43 -15.30 3.16
C SER A 212 -9.42 -15.78 4.21
N LEU A 213 -8.39 -16.54 3.80
CA LEU A 213 -7.35 -17.01 4.71
C LEU A 213 -6.38 -15.89 5.09
N VAL A 214 -6.07 -15.01 4.13
CA VAL A 214 -5.16 -13.87 4.34
C VAL A 214 -5.80 -12.76 5.16
N ASP A 215 -7.11 -12.56 5.06
CA ASP A 215 -7.85 -11.57 5.87
C ASP A 215 -7.65 -11.81 7.38
N HIS A 216 -7.69 -13.08 7.81
CA HIS A 216 -7.42 -13.48 9.19
C HIS A 216 -6.00 -13.19 9.68
N THR A 217 -5.03 -13.00 8.78
CA THR A 217 -3.62 -12.72 9.13
C THR A 217 -3.23 -11.26 8.94
N LEU A 218 -4.06 -10.45 8.28
CA LEU A 218 -3.82 -9.03 8.03
C LEU A 218 -4.53 -8.09 9.01
N THR A 219 -5.41 -8.59 9.88
CA THR A 219 -5.97 -7.76 10.95
C THR A 219 -4.82 -7.35 11.87
N TYR A 220 -4.33 -6.12 11.70
CA TYR A 220 -3.30 -5.52 12.54
C TYR A 220 -3.84 -5.47 13.98
N ASP A 221 -3.33 -6.36 14.84
CA ASP A 221 -3.56 -6.28 16.28
C ASP A 221 -2.47 -5.38 16.88
N PRO A 222 -2.80 -4.13 17.26
CA PRO A 222 -1.83 -3.22 17.88
C PRO A 222 -1.30 -3.74 19.22
N ASN A 223 -1.90 -4.79 19.80
CA ASN A 223 -1.50 -5.35 21.08
C ASN A 223 -0.63 -6.62 20.93
N ALA A 224 -0.42 -7.13 19.71
CA ALA A 224 0.38 -8.34 19.50
C ALA A 224 1.90 -8.14 19.65
N GLN A 225 2.36 -6.93 20.00
CA GLN A 225 3.77 -6.61 20.26
C GLN A 225 4.07 -6.21 21.71
N SER A 226 3.15 -6.40 22.66
CA SER A 226 3.43 -6.21 24.09
C SER A 226 3.93 -7.49 24.76
#